data_AF-Q5YS71-F1
#
_entry.id   AF-Q5YS71-F1
#
_cell.length_a   1.000
_cell.length_b   1.000
_cell.length_c   1.000
_cell.angle_alpha   90.00
_cell.angle_beta   90.00
_cell.angle_gamma   90.00
#
_symmetry.space_group_name_H-M   'P 1'
#
loop_
_entity.id
_entity.type
_entity.pdbx_description
1 polymer ?
#
loop_
_entity_poly.entity_id
_entity_poly.type
_entity_poly.pdbx_seq_one_letter_code
_entity_poly.pdbx_strand_id
1 'polypeptide(L)'
;MAATDIEPAHTERAVVTHVDTAEVPSAEWGWSGEAPRTFKAAGIIVALILLAMIIGNHHGNIENIFLVGFALAIFAIIGYDWIYRRKPR
;
A
#
# COMPACT_ATOMS: atom_id res chain seq x y z
N MET A 1 -54.25 -6.80 -13.73
CA MET A 1 -53.36 -5.64 -13.48
C MET A 1 -52.44 -6.07 -12.36
N ALA A 2 -51.24 -6.54 -12.72
CA ALA A 2 -50.25 -7.02 -11.75
C ALA A 2 -49.53 -5.81 -11.15
N ALA A 3 -49.38 -5.82 -9.81
CA ALA A 3 -48.78 -4.75 -9.03
C ALA A 3 -47.40 -4.36 -9.59
N THR A 4 -47.27 -3.10 -9.98
CA THR A 4 -46.02 -2.44 -10.40
C THR A 4 -45.28 -1.84 -9.20
N ASP A 5 -45.39 -2.44 -8.03
CA ASP A 5 -44.74 -1.96 -6.82
C ASP A 5 -43.34 -2.56 -6.74
N ILE A 6 -42.41 -1.95 -7.47
CA ILE A 6 -40.99 -2.07 -7.14
C ILE A 6 -40.79 -1.23 -5.88
N GLU A 7 -40.69 -1.92 -4.75
CA GLU A 7 -40.25 -1.33 -3.48
C GLU A 7 -38.86 -0.73 -3.72
N PRO A 8 -38.68 0.60 -3.65
CA PRO A 8 -37.34 1.17 -3.74
C PRO A 8 -36.62 0.74 -2.48
N ALA A 9 -35.60 -0.10 -2.64
CA ALA A 9 -34.76 -0.56 -1.53
C ALA A 9 -34.33 0.65 -0.70
N HIS A 10 -34.96 0.79 0.47
CA HIS A 10 -34.71 1.86 1.39
C HIS A 10 -33.39 1.55 2.08
N THR A 11 -32.36 2.34 1.79
CA THR A 11 -31.05 2.33 2.46
C THR A 11 -30.12 1.18 2.07
N GLU A 12 -29.43 1.35 0.94
CA GLU A 12 -28.00 1.13 0.97
C GLU A 12 -27.36 2.48 0.70
N ARG A 13 -26.81 3.10 1.76
CA ARG A 13 -25.75 4.08 1.54
C ARG A 13 -24.69 3.29 0.78
N ALA A 14 -24.66 3.40 -0.54
CA ALA A 14 -23.54 2.93 -1.32
C ALA A 14 -22.32 3.56 -0.66
N VAL A 15 -21.56 2.77 0.10
CA VAL A 15 -20.30 3.22 0.64
C VAL A 15 -19.48 3.43 -0.61
N VAL A 16 -19.31 4.70 -1.01
CA VAL A 16 -18.54 5.05 -2.19
C VAL A 16 -17.08 4.73 -1.84
N THR A 17 -16.71 3.47 -2.03
CA THR A 17 -15.36 2.98 -1.88
C THR A 17 -14.61 3.27 -3.17
N HIS A 18 -13.36 3.69 -3.07
CA HIS A 18 -12.50 3.89 -4.24
C HIS A 18 -12.11 2.54 -4.89
N VAL A 19 -12.48 1.41 -4.27
CA VAL A 19 -12.18 0.06 -4.72
C VAL A 19 -13.50 -0.65 -5.03
N ASP A 20 -13.53 -1.35 -6.16
CA ASP A 20 -14.69 -2.13 -6.59
C ASP A 20 -14.95 -3.31 -5.64
N THR A 21 -16.19 -3.45 -5.18
CA THR A 21 -16.62 -4.55 -4.31
C THR A 21 -16.59 -5.90 -5.04
N ALA A 22 -16.66 -5.90 -6.38
CA ALA A 22 -16.51 -7.10 -7.18
C ALA A 22 -15.08 -7.69 -7.11
N GLU A 23 -14.06 -6.84 -6.93
CA GLU A 23 -12.67 -7.27 -6.75
C GLU A 23 -12.33 -7.51 -5.28
N VAL A 24 -12.80 -6.64 -4.38
CA VAL A 24 -12.58 -6.77 -2.93
C VAL A 24 -13.94 -6.68 -2.20
N PRO A 25 -14.59 -7.82 -1.88
CA PRO A 25 -15.90 -7.84 -1.22
C PRO A 25 -15.93 -7.14 0.15
N SER A 26 -14.78 -7.08 0.84
CA SER A 26 -14.64 -6.35 2.11
C SER A 26 -14.52 -4.84 1.94
N ALA A 27 -14.47 -4.31 0.71
CA ALA A 27 -14.40 -2.86 0.47
C ALA A 27 -15.56 -2.12 1.16
N GLU A 28 -16.71 -2.77 1.24
CA GLU A 28 -17.91 -2.30 1.95
C GLU A 28 -17.64 -1.97 3.44
N TRP A 29 -16.67 -2.63 4.07
CA TRP A 29 -16.27 -2.41 5.47
C TRP A 29 -15.32 -1.21 5.64
N GLY A 30 -14.87 -0.61 4.54
CA GLY A 30 -14.19 0.69 4.49
C GLY A 30 -12.66 0.67 4.56
N TRP A 31 -12.02 -0.49 4.80
CA TRP A 31 -10.56 -0.58 5.05
C TRP A 31 -9.77 -1.16 3.87
N SER A 32 -10.36 -1.26 2.68
CA SER A 32 -9.77 -2.00 1.54
C SER A 32 -9.05 -1.13 0.50
N GLY A 33 -8.83 0.16 0.77
CA GLY A 33 -8.17 1.08 -0.17
C GLY A 33 -6.65 0.88 -0.23
N GLU A 34 -6.06 1.02 -1.42
CA GLU A 34 -4.60 1.13 -1.56
C GLU A 34 -4.14 2.59 -1.51
N ALA A 35 -3.05 2.84 -0.78
CA ALA A 35 -2.41 4.16 -0.70
C ALA A 35 -0.97 4.08 -1.24
N PRO A 36 -0.78 3.89 -2.56
CA PRO A 36 0.54 3.62 -3.14
C PRO A 36 1.54 4.75 -2.88
N ARG A 37 1.09 6.01 -2.77
CA ARG A 37 1.96 7.14 -2.41
C ARG A 37 2.43 7.05 -0.95
N THR A 38 1.53 6.72 -0.04
CA THR A 38 1.83 6.56 1.39
C THR A 38 2.79 5.40 1.62
N PHE A 39 2.58 4.25 0.97
CA PHE A 39 3.50 3.11 1.07
C PHE A 39 4.90 3.43 0.56
N LYS A 40 5.03 4.19 -0.53
CA LYS A 40 6.34 4.66 -1.02
C LYS A 40 7.04 5.57 -0.02
N ALA A 41 6.32 6.53 0.54
CA ALA A 41 6.86 7.44 1.55
C ALA A 41 7.31 6.66 2.81
N ALA A 42 6.46 5.75 3.30
CA ALA A 42 6.80 4.89 4.44
C ALA A 42 8.03 4.03 4.15
N GLY A 43 8.12 3.42 2.96
CA GLY A 43 9.29 2.64 2.54
C GLY A 43 10.58 3.47 2.51
N ILE A 44 10.54 4.69 1.97
CA ILE A 44 11.70 5.61 1.99
C ILE A 44 12.11 5.94 3.43
N ILE A 45 11.15 6.26 4.29
CA ILE A 45 11.42 6.56 5.71
C ILE A 45 12.08 5.36 6.41
N VAL A 46 11.54 4.15 6.22
CA VAL A 46 12.12 2.93 6.79
C VAL A 46 13.55 2.70 6.28
N ALA A 47 13.80 2.88 4.98
CA ALA A 47 15.14 2.74 4.42
C ALA A 47 16.13 3.75 5.03
N LEU A 48 15.70 5.01 5.24
CA LEU A 48 16.52 6.03 5.89
C LEU A 48 16.80 5.70 7.37
N ILE A 49 15.81 5.16 8.08
CA ILE A 49 16.00 4.70 9.47
C ILE A 49 17.04 3.58 9.53
N LEU A 50 16.98 2.60 8.62
CA LEU A 50 17.97 1.52 8.56
C LEU A 50 19.39 2.05 8.32
N LEU A 51 19.55 3.07 7.47
CA LEU A 51 20.84 3.72 7.26
C LEU A 51 21.29 4.54 8.48
N ALA A 52 20.37 5.20 9.17
CA ALA A 52 20.68 5.92 10.41
C ALA A 52 21.15 4.96 11.51
N MET A 53 20.61 3.74 11.57
CA MET A 53 21.02 2.70 12.52
C MET A 53 22.46 2.24 12.35
N ILE A 54 23.13 2.53 11.22
CA ILE A 54 24.57 2.25 11.05
C ILE A 54 25.40 3.05 12.09
N ILE A 55 24.91 4.21 12.51
CA ILE A 55 25.55 5.05 13.52
C ILE A 55 25.19 4.49 14.90
N GLY A 56 26.05 3.62 15.43
CA GLY A 56 25.75 2.92 16.68
C GLY A 56 26.94 2.14 17.23
N ASN A 57 26.67 1.24 18.19
CA ASN A 57 27.70 0.52 18.92
C ASN A 57 28.25 -0.73 18.19
N HIS A 58 28.00 -0.88 16.90
CA HIS A 58 28.30 -2.11 16.17
C HIS A 58 29.77 -2.50 16.27
N HIS A 59 30.04 -3.66 16.87
CA HIS A 59 31.40 -4.21 17.00
C HIS A 59 31.83 -4.99 15.75
N GLY A 60 30.86 -5.44 14.94
CA GLY A 60 31.11 -6.21 13.73
C GLY A 60 30.34 -5.68 12.53
N ASN A 61 30.80 -6.04 11.33
CA ASN A 61 30.23 -5.52 10.08
C ASN A 61 28.99 -6.28 9.58
N ILE A 62 28.64 -7.42 10.19
CA ILE A 62 27.51 -8.25 9.73
C ILE A 62 26.20 -7.45 9.82
N GLU A 63 25.96 -6.77 10.94
CA GLU A 63 24.78 -5.93 11.13
C GLU A 63 24.71 -4.82 10.07
N ASN A 64 25.82 -4.11 9.83
CA ASN A 64 25.91 -3.07 8.81
C ASN A 64 25.57 -3.60 7.41
N ILE A 65 26.04 -4.80 7.07
CA ILE A 65 25.75 -5.43 5.76
C ILE A 65 24.26 -5.68 5.60
N PHE A 66 23.57 -6.18 6.64
CA PHE A 66 22.12 -6.39 6.59
C PHE A 66 21.36 -5.07 6.54
N LEU A 67 21.71 -4.07 7.36
CA LEU A 67 21.07 -2.75 7.36
C LEU A 67 21.16 -2.09 5.97
N VAL A 68 22.36 -2.07 5.40
CA VAL A 68 22.59 -1.53 4.05
C VAL A 68 21.88 -2.37 2.99
N GLY A 69 21.97 -3.70 3.09
CA GLY A 69 21.34 -4.63 2.14
C GLY A 69 19.82 -4.43 2.07
N PHE A 70 19.14 -4.35 3.21
CA PHE A 70 17.69 -4.11 3.25
C PHE A 70 17.31 -2.70 2.80
N ALA A 71 18.08 -1.67 3.17
CA ALA A 71 17.84 -0.31 2.69
C ALA A 71 17.93 -0.24 1.14
N LEU A 72 18.96 -0.86 0.56
CA LEU A 72 19.13 -0.95 -0.90
C LEU A 72 18.00 -1.74 -1.57
N ALA A 73 17.55 -2.85 -0.96
CA ALA A 73 16.43 -3.62 -1.49
C ALA A 73 15.14 -2.79 -1.55
N ILE A 74 14.83 -2.04 -0.49
CA ILE A 74 13.65 -1.15 -0.45
C ILE A 74 13.75 -0.07 -1.54
N PHE A 75 14.90 0.61 -1.65
CA PHE A 75 15.09 1.62 -2.69
C PHE A 75 14.99 1.03 -4.10
N ALA A 76 15.51 -0.18 -4.33
CA ALA A 76 15.41 -0.87 -5.60
C ALA A 76 13.96 -1.19 -5.96
N ILE A 77 13.15 -1.68 -5.01
CA ILE A 77 11.72 -1.96 -5.22
C ILE A 77 10.97 -0.67 -5.58
N ILE A 78 11.18 0.41 -4.84
CA ILE A 78 10.51 1.70 -5.09
C ILE A 78 10.96 2.30 -6.43
N GLY A 79 12.25 2.22 -6.75
CA GLY A 79 12.80 2.67 -8.03
C GLY A 79 12.27 1.88 -9.21
N TYR A 80 12.22 0.54 -9.09
CA TYR A 80 11.57 -0.35 -10.05
C TYR A 80 10.12 0.06 -10.26
N ASP A 81 9.37 0.21 -9.18
CA ASP A 81 7.96 0.60 -9.22
C ASP A 81 7.76 1.95 -9.94
N TRP A 82 8.62 2.94 -9.73
CA TRP A 82 8.56 4.23 -10.42
C TRP A 82 8.82 4.12 -11.94
N ILE A 83 9.73 3.25 -12.35
CA ILE A 83 10.09 3.04 -13.76
C ILE A 83 8.97 2.29 -14.49
N TYR A 84 8.45 1.21 -13.90
CA TYR A 84 7.58 0.27 -14.60
C TYR A 84 6.07 0.56 -14.42
N ARG A 85 5.65 1.38 -13.45
CA ARG A 85 4.23 1.78 -13.31
C ARG A 85 3.70 2.69 -14.44
N ARG A 86 4.54 3.15 -15.36
CA ARG A 86 4.07 3.93 -16.52
C ARG A 86 3.41 3.08 -17.61
N LYS A 87 3.44 1.75 -17.48
CA LYS A 87 2.73 0.86 -18.40
C LYS A 87 1.33 0.59 -17.81
N PRO A 88 0.24 1.09 -18.43
CA PRO A 88 -1.09 0.64 -18.06
C PRO A 88 -1.12 -0.89 -18.22
N ARG A 89 -1.66 -1.56 -17.20
CA ARG A 89 -1.87 -3.00 -17.21
C ARG A 89 -3.03 -3.35 -18.14
#